data_AF-A0A354X1U7-F1
#
_entry.id   AF-A0A354X1U7-F1
#
_cell.length_a   1.000
_cell.length_b   1.000
_cell.length_c   1.000
_cell.angle_alpha   90.00
_cell.angle_beta   90.00
_cell.angle_gamma   90.00
#
_symmetry.space_group_name_H-M   'P 1'
#
loop_
_entity.id
_entity.type
_entity.pdbx_description
1 polymer ?
#
loop_
_entity_poly.entity_id
_entity_poly.type
_entity_poly.pdbx_seq_one_letter_code
_entity_poly.pdbx_strand_id
1 'polypeptide(L)' 'ENIEIKYPVGSSHTAIVRNFTNFGAFVEIEEGVEGLIHISDLSWTKK' A
#
# COMPACT_ATOMS: atom_id res chain seq x y z
N GLU A 1 12.80 8.29 -12.40
CA GLU A 1 13.61 8.09 -11.18
C GLU A 1 13.39 6.64 -10.71
N ASN A 2 14.40 5.96 -10.16
CA ASN A 2 14.35 4.51 -9.94
C ASN A 2 13.55 4.17 -8.66
N ILE A 3 12.25 3.91 -8.79
CA ILE A 3 11.33 3.55 -7.69
C ILE A 3 11.86 2.34 -6.89
N GLU A 4 12.50 1.38 -7.57
CA GLU A 4 13.09 0.18 -6.96
C GLU A 4 14.21 0.49 -5.95
N ILE A 5 14.90 1.61 -6.12
CA ILE A 5 15.97 2.06 -5.21
C ILE A 5 15.37 2.81 -4.01
N LYS A 6 14.30 3.58 -4.23
CA LYS A 6 13.61 4.32 -3.17
C LYS A 6 12.80 3.41 -2.25
N TYR A 7 12.16 2.38 -2.80
CA TYR A 7 11.24 1.50 -2.08
C TYR A 7 11.69 0.03 -2.17
N PRO A 8 12.76 -0.36 -1.46
CA PRO A 8 13.22 -1.75 -1.48
C PRO A 8 12.23 -2.70 -0.80
N VAL A 9 12.16 -3.95 -1.26
CA VAL A 9 11.28 -4.97 -0.66
C VAL A 9 11.60 -5.15 0.82
N GLY A 10 10.56 -5.14 1.66
CA GLY A 10 10.67 -5.32 3.12
C GLY A 10 10.91 -4.04 3.91
N SER A 11 11.06 -2.89 3.25
CA SER A 11 11.09 -1.59 3.93
C SER A 11 9.68 -1.09 4.27
N SER A 12 9.55 -0.37 5.38
CA SER A 12 8.28 0.19 5.84
C SER A 12 8.17 1.66 5.45
N HIS A 13 7.04 2.02 4.86
CA HIS A 13 6.78 3.38 4.38
C HIS A 13 5.39 3.85 4.79
N THR A 14 5.24 5.15 4.96
CA THR A 14 3.94 5.78 5.18
C THR A 14 3.32 6.08 3.82
N ALA A 15 2.08 5.67 3.62
CA ALA A 15 1.31 5.87 2.40
C ALA A 15 -0.09 6.41 2.74
N ILE A 16 -0.71 7.10 1.80
CA ILE A 16 -2.06 7.64 1.95
C ILE A 16 -3.04 6.66 1.31
N VAL A 17 -4.05 6.21 2.06
CA VAL A 17 -5.10 5.37 1.50
C VAL A 17 -6.01 6.22 0.61
N ARG A 18 -6.04 5.91 -0.70
CA ARG A 18 -6.89 6.61 -1.67
C ARG A 18 -8.28 6.00 -1.75
N ASN A 19 -8.39 4.67 -1.70
CA ASN A 19 -9.67 3.99 -1.85
C ASN A 19 -9.69 2.63 -1.14
N PHE A 20 -10.85 2.26 -0.60
CA PHE A 20 -11.10 0.93 -0.05
C PHE A 20 -12.02 0.14 -1.00
N THR A 21 -11.70 -1.13 -1.21
CA THR A 21 -12.53 -2.05 -1.99
C THR A 21 -12.77 -3.33 -1.19
N ASN A 22 -13.75 -4.13 -1.61
CA ASN A 22 -14.06 -5.39 -0.93
C ASN A 22 -12.91 -6.42 -0.94
N PHE A 23 -11.94 -6.26 -1.85
CA PHE A 23 -10.78 -7.14 -2.00
C PHE A 23 -9.49 -6.53 -1.46
N GLY A 24 -9.49 -5.27 -1.00
CA GLY A 24 -8.26 -4.63 -0.55
C GLY A 24 -8.35 -3.12 -0.34
N ALA A 25 -7.19 -2.49 -0.23
CA ALA A 25 -7.04 -1.04 -0.12
C ALA A 25 -6.01 -0.55 -1.13
N PHE A 26 -6.34 0.53 -1.84
CA PHE A 26 -5.42 1.25 -2.69
C PHE A 26 -4.73 2.34 -1.87
N VAL A 27 -3.40 2.28 -1.85
CA VAL A 27 -2.54 3.23 -1.15
C VAL A 27 -1.65 3.93 -2.15
N GLU A 28 -1.41 5.21 -1.94
CA GLU A 28 -0.52 6.01 -2.76
C GLU A 28 0.68 6.44 -1.90
N ILE A 29 1.88 6.18 -2.41
CA ILE A 29 3.14 6.48 -1.71
C ILE A 29 3.71 7.81 -2.22
N GLU A 30 3.67 8.02 -3.55
CA GLU A 30 4.05 9.27 -4.21
C GLU A 30 3.17 9.51 -5.44
N GLU A 31 3.23 10.72 -5.99
CA GLU A 31 2.43 11.12 -7.15
C GLU A 31 2.73 10.20 -8.36
N GLY A 32 1.76 9.37 -8.71
CA GLY A 32 1.88 8.38 -9.80
C GLY A 32 2.33 6.98 -9.36
N VAL A 33 2.53 6.72 -8.05
CA VAL A 33 2.86 5.40 -7.51
C VAL A 33 1.76 4.91 -6.57
N GLU A 34 0.95 4.00 -7.11
CA GLU A 34 -0.15 3.34 -6.40
C GLU A 34 0.22 1.89 -6.06
N GLY A 35 -0.10 1.48 -4.84
CA GLY A 35 0.02 0.12 -4.34
C GLY A 35 -1.34 -0.44 -3.94
N LEU A 36 -1.54 -1.74 -4.14
CA LEU A 36 -2.72 -2.46 -3.67
C LEU A 36 -2.32 -3.35 -2.50
N ILE A 37 -3.06 -3.23 -1.40
CA ILE A 37 -2.97 -4.13 -0.25
C ILE A 37 -4.16 -5.07 -0.32
N HIS A 38 -3.91 -6.38 -0.42
CA HIS A 38 -4.99 -7.37 -0.43
C HIS A 38 -5.66 -7.44 0.95
N ILE A 39 -6.98 -7.68 0.99
CA ILE A 39 -7.73 -7.72 2.25
C ILE A 39 -7.24 -8.81 3.22
N SER A 40 -6.64 -9.88 2.69
CA SER A 40 -6.03 -10.94 3.51
C SER A 40 -4.79 -10.48 4.30
N ASP A 41 -4.08 -9.47 3.81
CA ASP A 41 -2.90 -8.88 4.48
C ASP A 41 -3.28 -7.76 5.45
N LEU A 42 -4.48 -7.18 5.30
CA LEU A 42 -5.01 -6.23 6.26
C LEU A 42 -5.30 -6.95 7.58
N SER A 43 -4.47 -6.70 8.59
CA SER A 43 -4.63 -7.24 9.95
C SER A 43 -5.86 -6.70 10.70
N TRP A 44 -6.78 -6.02 10.00
CA TRP A 44 -8.07 -5.61 10.54
C TRP A 44 -9.05 -6.80 10.57
N THR A 45 -8.66 -7.83 11.29
CA THR A 45 -9.50 -8.94 11.70
C THR A 45 -9.32 -9.10 13.21
N LYS A 46 -9.94 -8.19 13.99
CA LYS A 46 -10.47 -8.42 15.35
C LYS A 46 -10.90 -7.11 16.03
N LYS A 47 -12.21 -6.84 16.03
CA LYS A 47 -13.01 -6.74 17.26
C LYS A 47 -14.47 -7.02 16.95
#